data_AF-A0A3Q9UTG1-F1
#
_entry.id   AF-A0A3Q9UTG1-F1
#
_cell.length_a   1.000
_cell.length_b   1.000
_cell.length_c   1.000
_cell.angle_alpha   90.00
_cell.angle_beta   90.00
_cell.angle_gamma   90.00
#
_symmetry.space_group_name_H-M   'P 1'
#
loop_
_entity.id
_entity.type
_entity.pdbx_description
1 polymer ?
#
loop_
_entity_poly.entity_id
_entity_poly.type
_entity_poly.pdbx_seq_one_letter_code
_entity_poly.pdbx_strand_id
1 'polypeptide(L)'
;MSSGVFVDLTPTQDQLHSERGIAVYTRGLFAAIEALEPGVVEAFVLAPGAGTPPLPAGLQESGRVVTSEPGELPDARLWHIPSPFDTSHDPFRILNPRRVPYVVSLFDIIPFVFDDEYLRLPSARARYLAHVELVRQADRVLCISQAAADEAIERLGLDPDRVVVTGIAVEEHFASDVPAETAWERAAADVEGLRAGFLMYTGGSDLRKNISGLLRAYAQLPSDTRRAHQLCVVCRLDAPTRHHYRTMAAELGIEDDVLLTGYVESETLAALYRSTELFVFPSFYEGYGLPVAEALVSGAPAVVSDNSSLIDLVPIDAARFDPHDDASIAAAIRRGLEDEALRSELRALSGTIPTTWDGIAEATIAVYRTVLDEAVAPPRRAHRTAVVAEVALLTAAEREAAAVQVRALAQRGPVTFFEDASNERIAGASSYVHLAAYLVAESIDGPFDDLVHLTGRAPQPGADALRARLRRGRVLALDAPAPPA
;
A
#
# COMPACT_ATOMS: atom_id res chain seq x y z
N MET A 1 34.94 6.75 5.65
CA MET A 1 34.23 5.54 5.19
C MET A 1 33.06 6.06 4.38
N SER A 2 33.03 5.78 3.08
CA SER A 2 31.87 6.13 2.24
C SER A 2 30.68 5.36 2.78
N SER A 3 29.59 6.01 3.10
CA SER A 3 28.32 5.32 3.35
C SER A 3 27.27 5.97 2.46
N GLY A 4 26.81 5.30 1.42
CA GLY A 4 25.88 5.77 0.41
C GLY A 4 24.42 5.46 0.76
N VAL A 5 23.60 5.24 -0.27
CA VAL A 5 22.18 4.82 -0.13
C VAL A 5 22.11 3.31 0.08
N PHE A 6 21.38 2.88 1.10
CA PHE A 6 21.16 1.49 1.46
C PHE A 6 19.69 1.15 1.28
N VAL A 7 19.40 -0.03 0.78
CA VAL A 7 18.03 -0.49 0.50
C VAL A 7 17.70 -1.70 1.34
N ASP A 8 16.55 -1.68 2.01
CA ASP A 8 16.01 -2.88 2.65
C ASP A 8 15.27 -3.75 1.64
N LEU A 9 15.84 -4.91 1.30
CA LEU A 9 15.21 -5.89 0.41
C LEU A 9 14.48 -7.01 1.18
N THR A 10 14.36 -6.94 2.51
CA THR A 10 13.63 -7.95 3.27
C THR A 10 12.18 -8.18 2.81
N PRO A 11 11.43 -7.16 2.34
CA PRO A 11 10.09 -7.40 1.83
C PRO A 11 10.04 -8.33 0.60
N THR A 12 11.17 -8.51 -0.08
CA THR A 12 11.26 -9.40 -1.25
C THR A 12 11.54 -10.87 -0.86
N GLN A 13 11.84 -11.16 0.41
CA GLN A 13 12.18 -12.50 0.91
C GLN A 13 10.94 -13.31 1.36
N ASP A 14 9.74 -12.74 1.34
CA ASP A 14 8.52 -13.51 1.62
C ASP A 14 8.28 -14.57 0.55
N GLN A 15 8.41 -15.85 0.92
CA GLN A 15 8.26 -16.98 0.01
C GLN A 15 6.86 -17.10 -0.63
N LEU A 16 5.84 -16.47 -0.06
CA LEU A 16 4.48 -16.49 -0.60
C LEU A 16 4.22 -15.38 -1.63
N HIS A 17 5.04 -14.32 -1.60
CA HIS A 17 4.82 -13.08 -2.33
C HIS A 17 6.03 -12.61 -3.15
N SER A 18 7.17 -13.29 -3.07
CA SER A 18 8.43 -12.90 -3.72
C SER A 18 8.33 -12.73 -5.24
N GLU A 19 7.39 -13.41 -5.89
CA GLU A 19 7.23 -13.37 -7.34
C GLU A 19 6.10 -12.45 -7.83
N ARG A 20 5.47 -11.65 -6.95
CA ARG A 20 4.37 -10.74 -7.34
C ARG A 20 4.36 -9.41 -6.59
N GLY A 21 3.61 -8.44 -7.11
CA GLY A 21 3.29 -7.19 -6.44
C GLY A 21 4.53 -6.40 -5.99
N ILE A 22 4.61 -6.12 -4.69
CA ILE A 22 5.69 -5.32 -4.07
C ILE A 22 7.08 -5.84 -4.42
N ALA A 23 7.27 -7.16 -4.43
CA ALA A 23 8.58 -7.75 -4.71
C ALA A 23 9.01 -7.54 -6.17
N VAL A 24 8.07 -7.66 -7.11
CA VAL A 24 8.29 -7.35 -8.53
C VAL A 24 8.62 -5.87 -8.69
N TYR A 25 7.84 -4.98 -8.06
CA TYR A 25 8.09 -3.54 -8.13
C TYR A 25 9.48 -3.18 -7.61
N THR A 26 9.82 -3.70 -6.44
CA THR A 26 11.10 -3.44 -5.78
C THR A 26 12.26 -3.84 -6.68
N ARG A 27 12.20 -5.03 -7.30
CA ARG A 27 13.23 -5.47 -8.25
C ARG A 27 13.28 -4.59 -9.50
N GLY A 28 12.14 -4.27 -10.09
CA GLY A 28 12.07 -3.41 -11.28
C GLY A 28 12.67 -2.04 -11.03
N LEU A 29 12.31 -1.41 -9.91
CA LEU A 29 12.84 -0.11 -9.50
C LEU A 29 14.36 -0.13 -9.38
N PHE A 30 14.91 -1.11 -8.65
CA PHE A 30 16.35 -1.13 -8.42
C PHE A 30 17.15 -1.64 -9.62
N ALA A 31 16.56 -2.47 -10.49
CA ALA A 31 17.15 -2.75 -11.80
C ALA A 31 17.24 -1.47 -12.65
N ALA A 32 16.18 -0.65 -12.66
CA ALA A 32 16.14 0.61 -13.40
C ALA A 32 17.11 1.66 -12.85
N ILE A 33 17.19 1.81 -11.52
CA ILE A 33 18.17 2.68 -10.87
C ILE A 33 19.60 2.26 -11.22
N GLU A 34 19.92 0.97 -11.17
CA GLU A 34 21.25 0.47 -11.50
C GLU A 34 21.58 0.59 -13.00
N ALA A 35 20.58 0.47 -13.89
CA ALA A 35 20.77 0.70 -15.32
C ALA A 35 20.99 2.18 -15.65
N LEU A 36 20.26 3.07 -14.98
CA LEU A 36 20.30 4.51 -15.19
C LEU A 36 21.54 5.16 -14.58
N GLU A 37 21.87 4.83 -13.33
CA GLU A 37 23.00 5.39 -12.58
C GLU A 37 23.62 4.34 -11.64
N PRO A 38 24.53 3.50 -12.17
CA PRO A 38 25.16 2.43 -11.40
C PRO A 38 25.86 2.94 -10.14
N GLY A 39 25.64 2.27 -9.01
CA GLY A 39 26.31 2.58 -7.76
C GLY A 39 25.65 3.67 -6.91
N VAL A 40 24.51 4.23 -7.32
CA VAL A 40 23.69 5.07 -6.43
C VAL A 40 23.30 4.30 -5.17
N VAL A 41 22.88 3.04 -5.32
CA VAL A 41 22.67 2.13 -4.20
C VAL A 41 23.98 1.42 -3.89
N GLU A 42 24.52 1.69 -2.71
CA GLU A 42 25.79 1.11 -2.27
C GLU A 42 25.60 -0.31 -1.71
N ALA A 43 24.47 -0.57 -1.04
CA ALA A 43 24.18 -1.90 -0.51
C ALA A 43 22.68 -2.22 -0.49
N PHE A 44 22.38 -3.50 -0.74
CA PHE A 44 21.07 -4.11 -0.63
C PHE A 44 21.06 -5.08 0.55
N VAL A 45 20.16 -4.87 1.48
CA VAL A 45 20.19 -5.52 2.79
C VAL A 45 19.08 -6.56 2.91
N LEU A 46 19.47 -7.79 3.22
CA LEU A 46 18.59 -8.95 3.37
C LEU A 46 18.59 -9.45 4.82
N ALA A 47 17.53 -10.13 5.22
CA ALA A 47 17.42 -10.86 6.48
C ALA A 47 18.19 -12.19 6.39
N PRO A 48 18.94 -12.55 7.44
CA PRO A 48 19.62 -13.83 7.52
C PRO A 48 18.61 -14.97 7.59
N GLY A 49 18.93 -16.10 6.95
CA GLY A 49 18.13 -17.33 7.03
C GLY A 49 16.85 -17.38 6.19
N ALA A 50 16.37 -16.26 5.64
CA ALA A 50 15.15 -16.22 4.80
C ALA A 50 15.39 -16.58 3.31
N GLY A 51 16.65 -16.87 2.93
CA GLY A 51 17.04 -17.15 1.55
C GLY A 51 17.23 -15.90 0.71
N THR A 52 17.91 -16.04 -0.43
CA THR A 52 18.13 -14.92 -1.37
C THR A 52 16.97 -14.88 -2.36
N PRO A 53 16.25 -13.76 -2.47
CA PRO A 53 15.18 -13.62 -3.45
C PRO A 53 15.76 -13.54 -4.86
N PRO A 54 14.95 -13.63 -5.93
CA PRO A 54 15.39 -13.24 -7.26
C PRO A 54 15.95 -11.81 -7.20
N LEU A 55 17.10 -11.56 -7.82
CA LEU A 55 17.75 -10.25 -7.85
C LEU A 55 17.98 -9.79 -9.28
N PRO A 56 18.07 -8.47 -9.53
CA PRO A 56 18.55 -7.95 -10.81
C PRO A 56 19.88 -8.59 -11.24
N ALA A 57 20.04 -8.79 -12.54
CA ALA A 57 21.23 -9.44 -13.11
C ALA A 57 22.52 -8.71 -12.70
N GLY A 58 23.55 -9.47 -12.29
CA GLY A 58 24.83 -8.91 -11.85
C GLY A 58 24.84 -8.38 -10.42
N LEU A 59 23.68 -8.24 -9.77
CA LEU A 59 23.62 -7.65 -8.43
C LEU A 59 24.19 -8.59 -7.36
N GLN A 60 23.92 -9.88 -7.47
CA GLN A 60 24.47 -10.89 -6.56
C GLN A 60 26.00 -10.95 -6.64
N GLU A 61 26.57 -10.85 -7.84
CA GLU A 61 28.02 -10.87 -8.08
C GLU A 61 28.71 -9.56 -7.70
N SER A 62 27.96 -8.47 -7.55
CA SER A 62 28.51 -7.14 -7.25
C SER A 62 29.11 -7.01 -5.84
N GLY A 63 28.82 -7.96 -4.94
CA GLY A 63 29.24 -7.90 -3.54
C GLY A 63 28.49 -6.85 -2.69
N ARG A 64 27.49 -6.16 -3.28
CA ARG A 64 26.64 -5.16 -2.60
C ARG A 64 25.43 -5.75 -1.89
N VAL A 65 25.16 -7.03 -2.07
CA VAL A 65 24.07 -7.74 -1.37
C VAL A 65 24.62 -8.26 -0.05
N VAL A 66 24.09 -7.75 1.06
CA VAL A 66 24.58 -8.07 2.41
C VAL A 66 23.45 -8.56 3.30
N THR A 67 23.77 -9.43 4.26
CA THR A 67 22.85 -9.83 5.32
C THR A 67 23.21 -9.10 6.60
N SER A 68 22.22 -8.75 7.42
CA SER A 68 22.43 -8.06 8.70
C SER A 68 21.43 -8.55 9.74
N GLU A 69 21.84 -8.72 10.99
CA GLU A 69 20.92 -9.08 12.07
C GLU A 69 20.13 -7.84 12.55
N PRO A 70 18.94 -8.02 13.16
CA PRO A 70 18.25 -6.94 13.83
C PRO A 70 19.12 -6.20 14.85
N GLY A 71 19.19 -4.87 14.74
CA GLY A 71 20.04 -4.02 15.58
C GLY A 71 21.51 -3.93 15.15
N GLU A 72 21.93 -4.68 14.14
CA GLU A 72 23.28 -4.67 13.56
C GLU A 72 23.27 -4.10 12.15
N LEU A 73 22.45 -3.07 11.92
CA LEU A 73 22.38 -2.42 10.63
C LEU A 73 23.72 -1.77 10.28
N PRO A 74 24.16 -1.86 9.02
CA PRO A 74 25.29 -1.09 8.55
C PRO A 74 25.00 0.42 8.59
N ASP A 75 26.06 1.21 8.76
CA ASP A 75 25.99 2.67 8.81
C ASP A 75 25.77 3.21 7.38
N ALA A 76 24.56 3.65 7.07
CA ALA A 76 24.18 4.25 5.78
C ALA A 76 24.09 5.77 5.89
N ARG A 77 24.21 6.51 4.78
CA ARG A 77 23.81 7.93 4.77
C ARG A 77 22.33 8.13 4.49
N LEU A 78 21.68 7.14 3.88
CA LEU A 78 20.25 7.14 3.59
C LEU A 78 19.76 5.70 3.51
N TRP A 79 18.61 5.41 4.11
CA TRP A 79 17.88 4.16 3.90
C TRP A 79 16.69 4.35 2.96
N HIS A 80 16.44 3.38 2.09
CA HIS A 80 15.15 3.23 1.42
C HIS A 80 14.47 1.95 1.91
N ILE A 81 13.28 2.10 2.47
CA ILE A 81 12.37 1.03 2.88
C ILE A 81 11.27 0.89 1.81
N PRO A 82 11.39 -0.05 0.86
CA PRO A 82 10.48 -0.14 -0.26
C PRO A 82 9.09 -0.66 0.13
N SER A 83 8.92 -1.27 1.31
CA SER A 83 7.61 -1.72 1.79
C SER A 83 7.49 -1.54 3.30
N PRO A 84 7.08 -0.35 3.76
CA PRO A 84 7.04 -0.05 5.19
C PRO A 84 5.94 -0.81 5.92
N PHE A 85 4.99 -1.47 5.23
CA PHE A 85 3.89 -2.24 5.82
C PHE A 85 4.09 -3.76 5.75
N ASP A 86 5.21 -4.24 5.21
CA ASP A 86 5.51 -5.66 5.20
C ASP A 86 5.78 -6.16 6.63
N THR A 87 4.98 -7.11 7.10
CA THR A 87 5.10 -7.70 8.45
C THR A 87 5.80 -9.07 8.47
N SER A 88 6.30 -9.55 7.34
CA SER A 88 7.01 -10.83 7.24
C SER A 88 8.32 -10.83 8.03
N HIS A 89 8.90 -9.66 8.25
CA HIS A 89 10.12 -9.45 9.01
C HIS A 89 9.89 -8.40 10.12
N ASP A 90 10.80 -8.36 11.09
CA ASP A 90 10.73 -7.36 12.17
C ASP A 90 10.84 -5.94 11.57
N PRO A 91 9.78 -5.13 11.60
CA PRO A 91 9.77 -3.78 11.01
C PRO A 91 10.76 -2.85 11.69
N PHE A 92 11.20 -3.21 12.91
CA PHE A 92 12.09 -2.41 13.71
C PHE A 92 13.56 -2.73 13.48
N ARG A 93 13.82 -3.65 12.55
CA ARG A 93 15.17 -3.98 12.12
C ARG A 93 15.94 -2.75 11.64
N ILE A 94 15.26 -1.79 10.99
CA ILE A 94 15.87 -0.58 10.40
C ILE A 94 15.98 0.58 11.41
N LEU A 95 15.43 0.42 12.62
CA LEU A 95 15.40 1.47 13.62
C LEU A 95 16.74 1.61 14.32
N ASN A 96 17.63 2.39 13.70
CA ASN A 96 18.92 2.76 14.22
C ASN A 96 18.77 3.89 15.25
N PRO A 97 19.31 3.76 16.49
CA PRO A 97 19.33 4.85 17.48
C PRO A 97 20.17 6.07 17.06
N ARG A 98 20.92 5.99 15.96
CA ARG A 98 21.49 7.13 15.25
C ARG A 98 20.51 7.50 14.14
N ARG A 99 19.94 8.71 14.20
CA ARG A 99 18.98 9.25 13.23
C ARG A 99 19.59 9.37 11.82
N VAL A 100 19.74 8.24 11.14
CA VAL A 100 20.06 8.15 9.71
C VAL A 100 18.76 8.46 8.97
N PRO A 101 18.78 9.37 7.97
CA PRO A 101 17.58 9.68 7.24
C PRO A 101 17.10 8.45 6.46
N TYR A 102 15.79 8.37 6.23
CA TYR A 102 15.21 7.29 5.47
C TYR A 102 14.01 7.75 4.64
N VAL A 103 13.83 7.09 3.51
CA VAL A 103 12.65 7.23 2.65
C VAL A 103 11.88 5.93 2.59
N VAL A 104 10.58 6.01 2.34
CA VAL A 104 9.70 4.84 2.23
C VAL A 104 8.94 4.88 0.91
N SER A 105 8.76 3.73 0.26
CA SER A 105 7.79 3.60 -0.84
C SER A 105 6.43 3.20 -0.28
N LEU A 106 5.41 4.04 -0.51
CA LEU A 106 4.05 3.84 -0.03
C LEU A 106 3.15 3.39 -1.19
N PHE A 107 2.68 2.13 -1.10
CA PHE A 107 1.76 1.57 -2.09
C PHE A 107 0.30 1.93 -1.80
N ASP A 108 -0.15 1.64 -0.59
CA ASP A 108 -1.50 1.90 -0.14
C ASP A 108 -1.59 1.91 1.38
N ILE A 109 -2.75 2.35 1.87
CA ILE A 109 -3.15 2.24 3.28
C ILE A 109 -4.48 1.48 3.40
N ILE A 110 -4.71 0.47 2.56
CA ILE A 110 -5.97 -0.30 2.51
C ILE A 110 -6.38 -0.80 3.91
N PRO A 111 -5.49 -1.42 4.72
CA PRO A 111 -5.89 -1.86 6.05
C PRO A 111 -6.30 -0.71 6.99
N PHE A 112 -5.79 0.49 6.77
CA PHE A 112 -6.23 1.69 7.51
C PHE A 112 -7.62 2.15 7.08
N VAL A 113 -7.93 2.07 5.78
CA VAL A 113 -9.24 2.47 5.22
C VAL A 113 -10.33 1.47 5.57
N PHE A 114 -10.00 0.18 5.60
CA PHE A 114 -10.90 -0.93 5.89
C PHE A 114 -10.51 -1.61 7.21
N ASP A 115 -10.34 -0.83 8.28
CA ASP A 115 -9.80 -1.32 9.56
C ASP A 115 -10.71 -2.38 10.21
N ASP A 116 -12.02 -2.23 10.09
CA ASP A 116 -13.03 -3.21 10.53
C ASP A 116 -12.94 -4.56 9.80
N GLU A 117 -12.30 -4.61 8.62
CA GLU A 117 -12.08 -5.84 7.86
C GLU A 117 -10.68 -6.43 8.12
N TYR A 118 -9.64 -5.61 7.95
CA TYR A 118 -8.25 -6.09 7.94
C TYR A 118 -7.55 -5.96 9.29
N LEU A 119 -8.01 -5.09 10.20
CA LEU A 119 -7.36 -4.80 11.50
C LEU A 119 -8.22 -5.22 12.70
N ARG A 120 -9.04 -6.26 12.54
CA ARG A 120 -9.91 -6.82 13.60
C ARG A 120 -9.14 -7.32 14.82
N LEU A 121 -7.94 -7.85 14.62
CA LEU A 121 -7.12 -8.39 15.71
C LEU A 121 -6.32 -7.24 16.37
N PRO A 122 -6.43 -7.02 17.69
CA PRO A 122 -5.74 -5.92 18.36
C PRO A 122 -4.22 -5.92 18.16
N SER A 123 -3.58 -7.09 18.10
CA SER A 123 -2.14 -7.22 17.87
C SER A 123 -1.76 -6.84 16.43
N ALA A 124 -2.57 -7.21 15.44
CA ALA A 124 -2.37 -6.83 14.05
C ALA A 124 -2.58 -5.32 13.86
N ARG A 125 -3.63 -4.76 14.47
CA ARG A 125 -3.88 -3.31 14.51
C ARG A 125 -2.71 -2.56 15.13
N ALA A 126 -2.25 -2.98 16.30
CA ALA A 126 -1.12 -2.37 17.00
C ALA A 126 0.16 -2.40 16.16
N ARG A 127 0.45 -3.52 15.49
CA ARG A 127 1.59 -3.65 14.57
C ARG A 127 1.43 -2.71 13.38
N TYR A 128 0.30 -2.74 12.69
CA TYR A 128 0.04 -1.88 11.54
C TYR A 128 0.21 -0.39 11.88
N LEU A 129 -0.36 0.05 13.01
CA LEU A 129 -0.23 1.44 13.48
C LEU A 129 1.22 1.81 13.84
N ALA A 130 2.05 0.86 14.24
CA ALA A 130 3.48 1.10 14.43
C ALA A 130 4.21 1.35 13.11
N HIS A 131 3.81 0.68 12.03
CA HIS A 131 4.33 0.93 10.69
C HIS A 131 3.80 2.25 10.11
N VAL A 132 2.56 2.64 10.43
CA VAL A 132 2.05 3.99 10.10
C VAL A 132 2.97 5.06 10.68
N GLU A 133 3.47 4.86 11.91
CA GLU A 133 4.40 5.80 12.52
C GLU A 133 5.77 5.83 11.83
N LEU A 134 6.28 4.67 11.37
CA LEU A 134 7.47 4.61 10.53
C LEU A 134 7.31 5.45 9.26
N VAL A 135 6.14 5.38 8.60
CA VAL A 135 5.84 6.21 7.42
C VAL A 135 5.77 7.69 7.79
N ARG A 136 5.09 8.05 8.89
CA ARG A 136 4.96 9.44 9.36
C ARG A 136 6.28 10.11 9.69
N GLN A 137 7.30 9.34 10.06
CA GLN A 137 8.61 9.85 10.45
C GLN A 137 9.64 9.83 9.31
N ALA A 138 9.32 9.25 8.15
CA ALA A 138 10.22 9.16 7.01
C ALA A 138 10.59 10.54 6.42
N ASP A 139 11.86 10.81 6.13
CA ASP A 139 12.29 12.09 5.55
C ASP A 139 11.58 12.40 4.23
N ARG A 140 11.27 11.36 3.43
CA ARG A 140 10.35 11.43 2.28
C ARG A 140 9.50 10.16 2.15
N VAL A 141 8.29 10.32 1.63
CA VAL A 141 7.35 9.24 1.31
C VAL A 141 7.13 9.24 -0.21
N LEU A 142 7.56 8.16 -0.88
CA LEU A 142 7.46 7.96 -2.31
C LEU A 142 6.16 7.21 -2.61
N CYS A 143 5.15 7.91 -3.11
CA CYS A 143 3.84 7.33 -3.40
C CYS A 143 3.78 6.80 -4.83
N ILE A 144 3.17 5.63 -4.99
CA ILE A 144 3.00 5.00 -6.31
C ILE A 144 1.95 5.67 -7.20
N SER A 145 1.13 6.58 -6.63
CA SER A 145 0.02 7.24 -7.31
C SER A 145 -0.34 8.55 -6.61
N GLN A 146 -1.06 9.43 -7.32
CA GLN A 146 -1.61 10.64 -6.72
C GLN A 146 -2.63 10.31 -5.62
N ALA A 147 -3.52 9.33 -5.87
CA ALA A 147 -4.46 8.85 -4.87
C ALA A 147 -3.77 8.39 -3.57
N ALA A 148 -2.68 7.62 -3.66
CA ALA A 148 -1.91 7.19 -2.50
C ALA A 148 -1.25 8.38 -1.77
N ALA A 149 -0.79 9.41 -2.51
CA ALA A 149 -0.23 10.62 -1.91
C ALA A 149 -1.28 11.45 -1.16
N ASP A 150 -2.44 11.68 -1.78
CA ASP A 150 -3.56 12.42 -1.18
C ASP A 150 -4.01 11.74 0.10
N GLU A 151 -4.10 10.41 0.10
CA GLU A 151 -4.47 9.64 1.29
C GLU A 151 -3.41 9.65 2.39
N ALA A 152 -2.15 9.61 2.02
CA ALA A 152 -1.05 9.76 2.96
C ALA A 152 -1.17 11.10 3.70
N ILE A 153 -1.48 12.18 2.97
CA ILE A 153 -1.68 13.52 3.52
C ILE A 153 -2.96 13.57 4.36
N GLU A 154 -4.11 13.20 3.79
CA GLU A 154 -5.42 13.36 4.41
C GLU A 154 -5.66 12.42 5.59
N ARG A 155 -5.27 11.15 5.46
CA ARG A 155 -5.58 10.11 6.45
C ARG A 155 -4.44 9.88 7.44
N LEU A 156 -3.19 9.93 6.98
CA LEU A 156 -2.05 9.80 7.89
C LEU A 156 -1.59 11.14 8.45
N GLY A 157 -1.98 12.28 7.87
CA GLY A 157 -1.56 13.60 8.33
C GLY A 157 -0.11 13.93 7.97
N LEU A 158 0.39 13.38 6.86
CA LEU A 158 1.73 13.68 6.36
C LEU A 158 1.82 15.13 5.84
N ASP A 159 3.01 15.71 6.00
CA ASP A 159 3.34 17.01 5.41
C ASP A 159 3.43 16.86 3.88
N PRO A 160 2.66 17.64 3.08
CA PRO A 160 2.70 17.57 1.63
C PRO A 160 4.12 17.74 1.04
N ASP A 161 4.98 18.55 1.68
CA ASP A 161 6.36 18.78 1.19
C ASP A 161 7.26 17.54 1.33
N ARG A 162 6.81 16.54 2.10
CA ARG A 162 7.52 15.26 2.29
C ARG A 162 6.98 14.14 1.39
N VAL A 163 5.86 14.35 0.71
CA VAL A 163 5.19 13.34 -0.12
C VAL A 163 5.54 13.60 -1.60
N VAL A 164 6.07 12.57 -2.27
CA VAL A 164 6.49 12.65 -3.67
C VAL A 164 5.85 11.51 -4.45
N VAL A 165 5.12 11.83 -5.52
CA VAL A 165 4.58 10.80 -6.41
C VAL A 165 5.69 10.35 -7.37
N THR A 166 6.18 9.12 -7.19
CA THR A 166 7.18 8.51 -8.07
C THR A 166 6.56 7.62 -9.14
N GLY A 167 5.36 7.11 -8.88
CA GLY A 167 4.64 6.24 -9.80
C GLY A 167 4.97 4.75 -9.65
N ILE A 168 4.36 3.95 -10.52
CA ILE A 168 4.56 2.51 -10.65
C ILE A 168 4.51 2.12 -12.12
N ALA A 169 5.31 1.13 -12.50
CA ALA A 169 5.41 0.64 -13.86
C ALA A 169 4.85 -0.77 -13.97
N VAL A 170 4.33 -1.06 -15.17
CA VAL A 170 3.89 -2.39 -15.57
C VAL A 170 5.09 -3.17 -16.10
N GLU A 171 5.10 -4.49 -15.93
CA GLU A 171 6.16 -5.34 -16.48
C GLU A 171 6.15 -5.33 -18.01
N GLU A 172 7.34 -5.35 -18.61
CA GLU A 172 7.54 -5.17 -20.06
C GLU A 172 6.79 -6.19 -20.92
N HIS A 173 6.59 -7.42 -20.41
CA HIS A 173 5.91 -8.47 -21.16
C HIS A 173 4.42 -8.16 -21.42
N PHE A 174 3.79 -7.25 -20.67
CA PHE A 174 2.45 -6.73 -20.97
C PHE A 174 2.47 -5.72 -22.12
N ALA A 175 3.57 -4.98 -22.29
CA ALA A 175 3.73 -3.97 -23.34
C ALA A 175 4.20 -4.53 -24.70
N SER A 176 4.22 -5.85 -24.89
CA SER A 176 4.71 -6.46 -26.14
C SER A 176 3.74 -6.33 -27.32
N ASP A 177 4.29 -6.07 -28.51
CA ASP A 177 3.59 -5.95 -29.82
C ASP A 177 3.13 -7.29 -30.39
N VAL A 178 2.63 -8.19 -29.55
CA VAL A 178 2.10 -9.50 -30.01
C VAL A 178 0.75 -9.28 -30.70
N PRO A 179 0.57 -9.75 -31.96
CA PRO A 179 -0.72 -9.64 -32.64
C PRO A 179 -1.85 -10.33 -31.87
N ALA A 180 -3.04 -9.74 -31.88
CA ALA A 180 -4.20 -10.25 -31.16
C ALA A 180 -4.57 -11.70 -31.52
N GLU A 181 -4.40 -12.11 -32.78
CA GLU A 181 -4.63 -13.49 -33.23
C GLU A 181 -3.67 -14.48 -32.55
N THR A 182 -2.38 -14.16 -32.50
CA THR A 182 -1.37 -14.97 -31.81
C THR A 182 -1.59 -15.01 -30.29
N ALA A 183 -2.01 -13.88 -29.70
CA ALA A 183 -2.39 -13.84 -28.30
C ALA A 183 -3.61 -14.73 -28.02
N TRP A 184 -4.62 -14.71 -28.90
CA TRP A 184 -5.80 -15.56 -28.79
C TRP A 184 -5.46 -17.04 -28.89
N GLU A 185 -4.64 -17.45 -29.86
CA GLU A 185 -4.20 -18.84 -30.01
C GLU A 185 -3.54 -19.37 -28.73
N ARG A 186 -2.68 -18.56 -28.10
CA ARG A 186 -2.06 -18.89 -26.82
C ARG A 186 -3.09 -19.00 -25.70
N ALA A 187 -3.94 -17.99 -25.53
CA ALA A 187 -4.93 -17.96 -24.46
C ALA A 187 -5.90 -19.16 -24.56
N ALA A 188 -6.36 -19.49 -25.76
CA ALA A 188 -7.26 -20.62 -26.01
C ALA A 188 -6.58 -21.98 -25.82
N ALA A 189 -5.27 -22.09 -26.08
CA ALA A 189 -4.50 -23.31 -25.84
C ALA A 189 -4.25 -23.55 -24.34
N ASP A 190 -3.95 -22.48 -23.60
CA ASP A 190 -3.58 -22.57 -22.18
C ASP A 190 -4.79 -22.61 -21.24
N VAL A 191 -5.94 -22.06 -21.66
CA VAL A 191 -7.14 -21.94 -20.82
C VAL A 191 -8.30 -22.77 -21.38
N GLU A 192 -8.50 -23.94 -20.79
CA GLU A 192 -9.60 -24.84 -21.15
C GLU A 192 -10.98 -24.18 -20.94
N GLY A 193 -11.83 -24.22 -21.97
CA GLY A 193 -13.20 -23.70 -21.93
C GLY A 193 -13.34 -22.20 -22.20
N LEU A 194 -12.25 -21.52 -22.58
CA LEU A 194 -12.27 -20.12 -23.01
C LEU A 194 -13.00 -19.94 -24.34
N ARG A 195 -13.88 -18.93 -24.42
CA ARG A 195 -14.62 -18.56 -25.63
C ARG A 195 -14.14 -17.22 -26.19
N ALA A 196 -14.11 -17.07 -27.51
CA ALA A 196 -13.73 -15.81 -28.15
C ALA A 196 -14.72 -14.70 -27.78
N GLY A 197 -14.25 -13.46 -27.69
CA GLY A 197 -15.06 -12.31 -27.28
C GLY A 197 -15.36 -12.26 -25.78
N PHE A 198 -14.60 -12.98 -24.94
CA PHE A 198 -14.79 -13.01 -23.49
C PHE A 198 -14.56 -11.64 -22.85
N LEU A 199 -15.31 -11.38 -21.77
CA LEU A 199 -15.03 -10.33 -20.80
C LEU A 199 -14.01 -10.87 -19.80
N MET A 200 -13.12 -10.02 -19.32
CA MET A 200 -12.08 -10.44 -18.40
C MET A 200 -12.14 -9.67 -17.09
N TYR A 201 -11.92 -10.40 -16.01
CA TYR A 201 -11.53 -9.87 -14.71
C TYR A 201 -10.25 -10.55 -14.26
N THR A 202 -9.34 -9.82 -13.63
CA THR A 202 -8.20 -10.41 -12.91
C THR A 202 -7.86 -9.61 -11.66
N GLY A 203 -7.33 -10.29 -10.65
CA GLY A 203 -7.00 -9.71 -9.36
C GLY A 203 -7.06 -10.73 -8.23
N GLY A 204 -7.01 -10.23 -6.98
CA GLY A 204 -7.25 -11.03 -5.78
C GLY A 204 -8.73 -11.44 -5.65
N SER A 205 -9.02 -12.27 -4.65
CA SER A 205 -10.38 -12.67 -4.28
C SER A 205 -10.85 -12.08 -2.95
N ASP A 206 -10.11 -11.12 -2.41
CA ASP A 206 -10.49 -10.39 -1.21
C ASP A 206 -11.76 -9.55 -1.45
N LEU A 207 -12.51 -9.30 -0.37
CA LEU A 207 -13.83 -8.65 -0.45
C LEU A 207 -13.81 -7.33 -1.20
N ARG A 208 -12.72 -6.56 -1.06
CA ARG A 208 -12.49 -5.28 -1.73
C ARG A 208 -12.51 -5.40 -3.26
N LYS A 209 -12.18 -6.57 -3.81
CA LYS A 209 -12.15 -6.79 -5.27
C LYS A 209 -13.52 -7.05 -5.88
N ASN A 210 -14.53 -7.32 -5.05
CA ASN A 210 -15.94 -7.35 -5.42
C ASN A 210 -16.31 -8.30 -6.59
N ILE A 211 -15.72 -9.50 -6.64
CA ILE A 211 -16.10 -10.52 -7.63
C ILE A 211 -17.60 -10.86 -7.51
N SER A 212 -18.16 -10.87 -6.30
CA SER A 212 -19.60 -11.09 -6.09
C SER A 212 -20.46 -10.02 -6.79
N GLY A 213 -20.08 -8.74 -6.71
CA GLY A 213 -20.78 -7.67 -7.45
C GLY A 213 -20.67 -7.85 -8.95
N LEU A 214 -19.50 -8.25 -9.44
CA LEU A 214 -19.31 -8.58 -10.86
C LEU A 214 -20.26 -9.68 -11.34
N LEU A 215 -20.37 -10.77 -10.60
CA LEU A 215 -21.25 -11.89 -10.95
C LEU A 215 -22.72 -11.47 -10.98
N ARG A 216 -23.18 -10.70 -9.99
CA ARG A 216 -24.57 -10.18 -9.96
C ARG A 216 -24.84 -9.21 -11.10
N ALA A 217 -23.90 -8.33 -11.41
CA ALA A 217 -24.00 -7.40 -12.54
C ALA A 217 -24.04 -8.13 -13.88
N TYR A 218 -23.13 -9.10 -14.07
CA TYR A 218 -23.08 -9.92 -15.29
C TYR A 218 -24.39 -10.71 -15.49
N ALA A 219 -25.01 -11.21 -14.42
CA ALA A 219 -26.32 -11.87 -14.47
C ALA A 219 -27.47 -10.97 -14.92
N GLN A 220 -27.32 -9.65 -14.88
CA GLN A 220 -28.31 -8.69 -15.37
C GLN A 220 -28.19 -8.43 -16.89
N LEU A 221 -27.09 -8.85 -17.53
CA LEU A 221 -26.93 -8.69 -18.97
C LEU A 221 -27.92 -9.59 -19.74
N PRO A 222 -28.40 -9.17 -20.93
CA PRO A 222 -29.24 -10.01 -21.77
C PRO A 222 -28.60 -11.35 -22.10
N SER A 223 -29.42 -12.40 -22.21
CA SER A 223 -28.89 -13.76 -22.44
C SER A 223 -28.10 -13.91 -23.75
N ASP A 224 -28.45 -13.15 -24.79
CA ASP A 224 -27.69 -13.12 -26.05
C ASP A 224 -26.30 -12.52 -25.85
N THR A 225 -26.20 -11.43 -25.06
CA THR A 225 -24.92 -10.81 -24.70
C THR A 225 -24.03 -11.77 -23.92
N ARG A 226 -24.57 -12.47 -22.90
CA ARG A 226 -23.80 -13.45 -22.12
C ARG A 226 -23.31 -14.63 -22.96
N ARG A 227 -24.15 -15.12 -23.87
CA ARG A 227 -23.75 -16.20 -24.81
C ARG A 227 -22.61 -15.77 -25.73
N ALA A 228 -22.65 -14.51 -26.19
CA ALA A 228 -21.61 -13.95 -27.05
C ALA A 228 -20.33 -13.59 -26.29
N HIS A 229 -20.43 -13.23 -25.00
CA HIS A 229 -19.32 -12.70 -24.21
C HIS A 229 -19.22 -13.41 -22.85
N GLN A 230 -18.55 -14.57 -22.82
CA GLN A 230 -18.26 -15.30 -21.58
C GLN A 230 -17.52 -14.43 -20.57
N LEU A 231 -17.86 -14.51 -19.27
CA LEU A 231 -17.08 -13.86 -18.22
C LEU A 231 -15.94 -14.77 -17.76
N CYS A 232 -14.70 -14.39 -18.08
CA CYS A 232 -13.48 -15.05 -17.65
C CYS A 232 -12.91 -14.39 -16.39
N VAL A 233 -12.98 -15.08 -15.26
CA VAL A 233 -12.45 -14.66 -13.96
C VAL A 233 -11.09 -15.32 -13.75
N VAL A 234 -10.04 -14.53 -13.97
CA VAL A 234 -8.64 -14.95 -13.87
C VAL A 234 -8.14 -14.65 -12.46
N CYS A 235 -8.20 -15.65 -11.58
CA CYS A 235 -7.88 -15.46 -10.18
C CYS A 235 -7.43 -16.77 -9.54
N ARG A 236 -6.33 -16.73 -8.77
CA ARG A 236 -5.96 -17.84 -7.89
C ARG A 236 -7.00 -17.93 -6.77
N LEU A 237 -7.82 -18.97 -6.80
CA LEU A 237 -8.86 -19.24 -5.81
C LEU A 237 -8.52 -20.52 -5.04
N ASP A 238 -8.63 -20.46 -3.72
CA ASP A 238 -8.66 -21.69 -2.92
C ASP A 238 -9.97 -22.47 -3.16
N ALA A 239 -10.01 -23.73 -2.72
CA ALA A 239 -11.17 -24.59 -2.98
C ALA A 239 -12.49 -24.04 -2.40
N PRO A 240 -12.53 -23.52 -1.15
CA PRO A 240 -13.75 -22.90 -0.61
C PRO A 240 -14.23 -21.68 -1.40
N THR A 241 -13.32 -20.76 -1.74
CA THR A 241 -13.68 -19.54 -2.48
C THR A 241 -14.13 -19.87 -3.89
N ARG A 242 -13.47 -20.84 -4.54
CA ARG A 242 -13.91 -21.32 -5.86
C ARG A 242 -15.29 -21.97 -5.81
N HIS A 243 -15.58 -22.75 -4.77
CA HIS A 243 -16.90 -23.34 -4.58
C HIS A 243 -17.96 -22.25 -4.34
N HIS A 244 -17.66 -21.24 -3.53
CA HIS A 244 -18.55 -20.11 -3.29
C HIS A 244 -18.96 -19.41 -4.59
N TYR A 245 -18.01 -19.02 -5.45
CA TYR A 245 -18.34 -18.35 -6.71
C TYR A 245 -19.06 -19.25 -7.72
N ARG A 246 -18.79 -20.57 -7.73
CA ARG A 246 -19.54 -21.52 -8.55
C ARG A 246 -20.99 -21.66 -8.11
N THR A 247 -21.22 -21.79 -6.80
CA THR A 247 -22.57 -21.86 -6.24
C THR A 247 -23.34 -20.57 -6.55
N MET A 248 -22.69 -19.43 -6.36
CA MET A 248 -23.29 -18.12 -6.69
C MET A 248 -23.61 -17.99 -8.18
N ALA A 249 -22.72 -18.41 -9.08
CA ALA A 249 -23.00 -18.40 -10.52
C ALA A 249 -24.20 -19.30 -10.89
N ALA A 250 -24.33 -20.46 -10.25
CA ALA A 250 -25.47 -21.37 -10.45
C ALA A 250 -26.78 -20.80 -9.90
N GLU A 251 -26.76 -20.15 -8.73
CA GLU A 251 -27.93 -19.48 -8.15
C GLU A 251 -28.40 -18.30 -9.03
N LEU A 252 -27.48 -17.66 -9.72
CA LEU A 252 -27.74 -16.58 -10.67
C LEU A 252 -28.11 -17.07 -12.08
N GLY A 253 -28.01 -18.38 -12.37
CA GLY A 253 -28.29 -18.96 -13.68
C GLY A 253 -27.31 -18.51 -14.78
N ILE A 254 -26.03 -18.36 -14.43
CA ILE A 254 -24.94 -17.94 -15.32
C ILE A 254 -23.73 -18.89 -15.27
N GLU A 255 -23.88 -20.07 -14.68
CA GLU A 255 -22.80 -21.04 -14.47
C GLU A 255 -22.12 -21.48 -15.77
N ASP A 256 -22.88 -21.60 -16.86
CA ASP A 256 -22.36 -21.94 -18.19
C ASP A 256 -21.63 -20.76 -18.86
N ASP A 257 -21.88 -19.55 -18.36
CA ASP A 257 -21.39 -18.28 -18.90
C ASP A 257 -20.20 -17.69 -18.13
N VAL A 258 -19.77 -18.35 -17.05
CA VAL A 258 -18.64 -17.92 -16.21
C VAL A 258 -17.54 -18.96 -16.21
N LEU A 259 -16.32 -18.54 -16.56
CA LEU A 259 -15.12 -19.35 -16.48
C LEU A 259 -14.24 -18.88 -15.33
N LEU A 260 -14.04 -19.74 -14.32
CA LEU A 260 -13.08 -19.51 -13.23
C LEU A 260 -11.77 -20.23 -13.56
N THR A 261 -10.77 -19.53 -14.11
CA THR A 261 -9.56 -20.19 -14.64
C THR A 261 -8.67 -20.76 -13.54
N GLY A 262 -8.65 -20.12 -12.36
CA GLY A 262 -7.61 -20.36 -11.37
C GLY A 262 -6.38 -19.49 -11.65
N TYR A 263 -5.21 -19.96 -11.20
CA TYR A 263 -3.95 -19.31 -11.54
C TYR A 263 -3.59 -19.58 -13.00
N VAL A 264 -3.06 -18.55 -13.68
CA VAL A 264 -2.47 -18.64 -15.01
C VAL A 264 -1.09 -17.99 -14.97
N GLU A 265 -0.16 -18.46 -15.79
CA GLU A 265 1.18 -17.87 -15.88
C GLU A 265 1.15 -16.49 -16.54
N SER A 266 2.16 -15.65 -16.27
CA SER A 266 2.22 -14.24 -16.67
C SER A 266 2.03 -14.03 -18.18
N GLU A 267 2.61 -14.87 -19.01
CA GLU A 267 2.48 -14.75 -20.46
C GLU A 267 1.11 -15.18 -20.97
N THR A 268 0.45 -16.15 -20.30
CA THR A 268 -0.95 -16.48 -20.55
C THR A 268 -1.85 -15.34 -20.11
N LEU A 269 -1.56 -14.70 -18.96
CA LEU A 269 -2.27 -13.53 -18.49
C LEU A 269 -2.18 -12.36 -19.48
N ALA A 270 -0.98 -12.07 -19.99
CA ALA A 270 -0.78 -11.05 -21.02
C ALA A 270 -1.50 -11.39 -22.33
N ALA A 271 -1.56 -12.68 -22.71
CA ALA A 271 -2.35 -13.13 -23.85
C ALA A 271 -3.87 -12.95 -23.65
N LEU A 272 -4.36 -13.19 -22.44
CA LEU A 272 -5.76 -12.96 -22.09
C LEU A 272 -6.13 -11.47 -22.16
N TYR A 273 -5.30 -10.57 -21.61
CA TYR A 273 -5.54 -9.13 -21.73
C TYR A 273 -5.60 -8.68 -23.19
N ARG A 274 -4.67 -9.12 -24.05
CA ARG A 274 -4.67 -8.77 -25.48
C ARG A 274 -5.88 -9.30 -26.27
N SER A 275 -6.55 -10.33 -25.75
CA SER A 275 -7.60 -11.05 -26.46
C SER A 275 -9.01 -10.79 -25.90
N THR A 276 -9.12 -10.11 -24.76
CA THR A 276 -10.43 -9.82 -24.15
C THR A 276 -11.17 -8.74 -24.94
N GLU A 277 -12.49 -8.87 -25.01
CA GLU A 277 -13.33 -7.85 -25.60
C GLU A 277 -13.44 -6.61 -24.69
N LEU A 278 -13.45 -6.85 -23.38
CA LEU A 278 -13.57 -5.80 -22.36
C LEU A 278 -13.06 -6.33 -21.02
N PHE A 279 -12.14 -5.57 -20.41
CA PHE A 279 -11.68 -5.76 -19.05
C PHE A 279 -12.64 -5.04 -18.07
N VAL A 280 -13.07 -5.73 -17.01
CA VAL A 280 -13.99 -5.19 -16.00
C VAL A 280 -13.34 -5.28 -14.64
N PHE A 281 -13.20 -4.14 -13.96
CA PHE A 281 -12.50 -4.08 -12.67
C PHE A 281 -13.33 -3.38 -11.58
N PRO A 282 -14.18 -4.12 -10.84
CA PRO A 282 -15.20 -3.54 -9.97
C PRO A 282 -14.74 -3.37 -8.51
N SER A 283 -13.46 -3.12 -8.29
CA SER A 283 -12.93 -3.02 -6.94
C SER A 283 -13.53 -1.83 -6.17
N PHE A 284 -13.83 -2.03 -4.90
CA PHE A 284 -14.29 -0.96 -4.00
C PHE A 284 -13.20 0.09 -3.74
N TYR A 285 -11.93 -0.23 -3.94
CA TYR A 285 -10.83 0.66 -3.61
C TYR A 285 -9.48 0.09 -4.07
N GLU A 286 -8.55 0.87 -4.61
CA GLU A 286 -7.17 0.44 -4.91
C GLU A 286 -6.13 1.51 -4.59
N GLY A 287 -4.91 1.08 -4.21
CA GLY A 287 -3.75 1.98 -4.15
C GLY A 287 -3.28 2.46 -5.54
N TYR A 288 -3.32 1.57 -6.54
CA TYR A 288 -3.04 1.93 -7.93
C TYR A 288 -3.99 1.28 -8.95
N GLY A 289 -4.33 0.00 -8.77
CA GLY A 289 -5.08 -0.74 -9.79
C GLY A 289 -4.17 -1.31 -10.87
N LEU A 290 -3.07 -1.96 -10.47
CA LEU A 290 -2.12 -2.59 -11.39
C LEU A 290 -2.79 -3.49 -12.46
N PRO A 291 -3.84 -4.29 -12.15
CA PRO A 291 -4.56 -5.04 -13.19
C PRO A 291 -5.17 -4.16 -14.30
N VAL A 292 -5.64 -2.96 -13.96
CA VAL A 292 -6.16 -2.01 -14.95
C VAL A 292 -5.01 -1.45 -15.79
N ALA A 293 -3.89 -1.08 -15.17
CA ALA A 293 -2.73 -0.62 -15.91
C ALA A 293 -2.15 -1.70 -16.85
N GLU A 294 -2.08 -2.95 -16.41
CA GLU A 294 -1.70 -4.10 -17.22
C GLU A 294 -2.67 -4.31 -18.40
N ALA A 295 -3.98 -4.21 -18.16
CA ALA A 295 -4.99 -4.28 -19.20
C ALA A 295 -4.81 -3.18 -20.25
N LEU A 296 -4.67 -1.93 -19.80
CA LEU A 296 -4.47 -0.78 -20.67
C LEU A 296 -3.20 -0.94 -21.51
N VAL A 297 -2.04 -1.22 -20.90
CA VAL A 297 -0.76 -1.42 -21.60
C VAL A 297 -0.83 -2.58 -22.59
N SER A 298 -1.62 -3.62 -22.28
CA SER A 298 -1.83 -4.78 -23.17
C SER A 298 -2.83 -4.51 -24.30
N GLY A 299 -3.40 -3.31 -24.41
CA GLY A 299 -4.37 -2.97 -25.46
C GLY A 299 -5.82 -3.39 -25.15
N ALA A 300 -6.13 -3.75 -23.91
CA ALA A 300 -7.48 -4.13 -23.50
C ALA A 300 -8.34 -2.87 -23.19
N PRO A 301 -9.52 -2.72 -23.80
CA PRO A 301 -10.52 -1.77 -23.33
C PRO A 301 -10.92 -2.08 -21.89
N ALA A 302 -11.06 -1.07 -21.03
CA ALA A 302 -11.36 -1.28 -19.61
C ALA A 302 -12.53 -0.43 -19.12
N VAL A 303 -13.44 -1.04 -18.35
CA VAL A 303 -14.42 -0.35 -17.51
C VAL A 303 -14.11 -0.62 -16.05
N VAL A 304 -14.15 0.42 -15.21
CA VAL A 304 -13.60 0.37 -13.85
C VAL A 304 -14.52 1.06 -12.85
N SER A 305 -14.33 0.80 -11.57
CA SER A 305 -15.03 1.54 -10.52
C SER A 305 -14.68 3.04 -10.53
N ASP A 306 -15.64 3.88 -10.19
CA ASP A 306 -15.48 5.33 -10.02
C ASP A 306 -14.92 5.66 -8.63
N ASN A 307 -13.70 5.20 -8.33
CA ASN A 307 -13.05 5.46 -7.04
C ASN A 307 -11.52 5.46 -7.12
N SER A 308 -10.90 6.02 -6.08
CA SER A 308 -9.46 5.92 -5.79
C SER A 308 -8.57 6.21 -7.01
N SER A 309 -7.53 5.41 -7.20
CA SER A 309 -6.57 5.49 -8.31
C SER A 309 -7.14 5.12 -9.68
N LEU A 310 -8.32 4.50 -9.73
CA LEU A 310 -8.91 4.03 -10.99
C LEU A 310 -9.43 5.18 -11.88
N ILE A 311 -9.78 6.31 -11.26
CA ILE A 311 -10.24 7.52 -11.96
C ILE A 311 -9.11 8.11 -12.81
N ASP A 312 -7.88 8.08 -12.29
CA ASP A 312 -6.70 8.59 -12.99
C ASP A 312 -6.27 7.65 -14.12
N LEU A 313 -6.38 6.33 -13.91
CA LEU A 313 -6.06 5.33 -14.93
C LEU A 313 -7.05 5.32 -16.09
N VAL A 314 -8.34 5.52 -15.80
CA VAL A 314 -9.41 5.56 -16.81
C VAL A 314 -10.15 6.91 -16.71
N PRO A 315 -9.59 7.98 -17.29
CA PRO A 315 -10.15 9.33 -17.22
C PRO A 315 -11.34 9.52 -18.20
N ILE A 316 -12.14 8.48 -18.39
CA ILE A 316 -13.32 8.45 -19.25
C ILE A 316 -14.54 8.15 -18.37
N ASP A 317 -15.30 9.19 -17.99
CA ASP A 317 -16.46 9.07 -17.10
C ASP A 317 -17.46 8.00 -17.57
N ALA A 318 -17.61 7.88 -18.88
CA ALA A 318 -18.48 6.90 -19.53
C ALA A 318 -18.07 5.43 -19.29
N ALA A 319 -16.80 5.19 -18.95
CA ALA A 319 -16.25 3.87 -18.66
C ALA A 319 -16.23 3.55 -17.15
N ARG A 320 -16.64 4.49 -16.30
CA ARG A 320 -16.64 4.30 -14.84
C ARG A 320 -18.04 3.97 -14.31
N PHE A 321 -18.09 3.27 -13.19
CA PHE A 321 -19.34 2.84 -12.54
C PHE A 321 -19.25 2.85 -11.02
N ASP A 322 -20.40 2.92 -10.33
CA ASP A 322 -20.45 2.72 -8.88
C ASP A 322 -20.27 1.22 -8.56
N PRO A 323 -19.20 0.80 -7.84
CA PRO A 323 -18.99 -0.61 -7.49
C PRO A 323 -20.01 -1.16 -6.49
N HIS A 324 -20.77 -0.31 -5.81
CA HIS A 324 -21.81 -0.71 -4.86
C HIS A 324 -23.18 -0.93 -5.52
N ASP A 325 -23.31 -0.60 -6.82
CA ASP A 325 -24.54 -0.79 -7.60
C ASP A 325 -24.31 -1.78 -8.75
N ASP A 326 -24.78 -3.02 -8.56
CA ASP A 326 -24.69 -4.07 -9.57
C ASP A 326 -25.31 -3.64 -10.92
N ALA A 327 -26.35 -2.78 -10.92
CA ALA A 327 -26.96 -2.28 -12.15
C ALA A 327 -26.06 -1.24 -12.85
N SER A 328 -25.34 -0.41 -12.09
CA SER A 328 -24.34 0.51 -12.62
C SER A 328 -23.20 -0.26 -13.30
N ILE A 329 -22.70 -1.35 -12.67
CA ILE A 329 -21.67 -2.22 -13.26
C ILE A 329 -22.19 -2.82 -14.58
N ALA A 330 -23.40 -3.40 -14.58
CA ALA A 330 -24.00 -4.01 -15.77
C ALA A 330 -24.20 -2.99 -16.91
N ALA A 331 -24.63 -1.76 -16.58
CA ALA A 331 -24.79 -0.69 -17.55
C ALA A 331 -23.47 -0.26 -18.19
N ALA A 332 -22.39 -0.17 -17.41
CA ALA A 332 -21.06 0.15 -17.93
C ALA A 332 -20.51 -0.97 -18.82
N ILE A 333 -20.66 -2.24 -18.43
CA ILE A 333 -20.30 -3.39 -19.29
C ILE A 333 -21.04 -3.31 -20.62
N ARG A 334 -22.35 -3.13 -20.58
CA ARG A 334 -23.18 -3.06 -21.79
C ARG A 334 -22.75 -1.91 -22.71
N ARG A 335 -22.48 -0.72 -22.14
CA ARG A 335 -21.96 0.42 -22.91
C ARG A 335 -20.59 0.14 -23.52
N GLY A 336 -19.67 -0.45 -22.76
CA GLY A 336 -18.35 -0.85 -23.29
C GLY A 336 -18.42 -1.88 -24.42
N LEU A 337 -19.51 -2.64 -24.51
CA LEU A 337 -19.75 -3.60 -25.60
C LEU A 337 -20.51 -3.02 -26.79
N GLU A 338 -21.47 -2.12 -26.55
CA GLU A 338 -22.45 -1.69 -27.57
C GLU A 338 -22.20 -0.26 -28.11
N ASP A 339 -21.59 0.63 -27.33
CA ASP A 339 -21.38 2.03 -27.70
C ASP A 339 -20.05 2.19 -28.46
N GLU A 340 -20.15 2.33 -29.79
CA GLU A 340 -18.97 2.42 -30.66
C GLU A 340 -18.11 3.67 -30.38
N ALA A 341 -18.71 4.78 -29.93
CA ALA A 341 -17.94 5.98 -29.61
C ALA A 341 -17.09 5.73 -28.35
N LEU A 342 -17.70 5.18 -27.30
CA LEU A 342 -16.98 4.80 -26.08
C LEU A 342 -15.90 3.75 -26.37
N ARG A 343 -16.20 2.75 -27.20
CA ARG A 343 -15.22 1.72 -27.59
C ARG A 343 -14.01 2.31 -28.30
N SER A 344 -14.22 3.28 -29.19
CA SER A 344 -13.11 3.98 -29.84
C SER A 344 -12.26 4.75 -28.83
N GLU A 345 -12.86 5.42 -27.85
CA GLU A 345 -12.13 6.12 -26.78
C GLU A 345 -11.33 5.14 -25.91
N LEU A 346 -11.95 4.04 -25.47
CA LEU A 346 -11.29 3.01 -24.67
C LEU A 346 -10.11 2.36 -25.40
N ARG A 347 -10.27 2.08 -26.71
CA ARG A 347 -9.17 1.54 -27.53
C ARG A 347 -8.04 2.55 -27.72
N ALA A 348 -8.35 3.84 -27.83
CA ALA A 348 -7.33 4.88 -27.94
C ALA A 348 -6.57 5.11 -26.63
N LEU A 349 -7.24 4.92 -25.49
CA LEU A 349 -6.59 4.92 -24.17
C LEU A 349 -5.72 3.66 -23.97
N SER A 350 -6.17 2.51 -24.48
CA SER A 350 -5.38 1.28 -24.44
C SER A 350 -4.10 1.39 -25.28
N GLY A 351 -3.02 0.75 -24.86
CA GLY A 351 -1.67 0.88 -25.40
C GLY A 351 -0.89 2.07 -24.85
N THR A 352 -1.47 2.87 -23.94
CA THR A 352 -0.73 3.93 -23.24
C THR A 352 0.04 3.35 -22.06
N ILE A 353 1.27 3.82 -21.86
CA ILE A 353 2.12 3.48 -20.72
C ILE A 353 2.08 4.68 -19.76
N PRO A 354 1.40 4.57 -18.60
CA PRO A 354 1.25 5.70 -17.69
C PRO A 354 2.59 6.16 -17.09
N THR A 355 3.45 5.19 -16.76
CA THR A 355 4.76 5.42 -16.14
C THR A 355 5.76 4.38 -16.61
N THR A 356 7.00 4.80 -16.84
CA THR A 356 8.11 3.92 -17.23
C THR A 356 9.05 3.68 -16.04
N TRP A 357 9.76 2.56 -16.07
CA TRP A 357 10.79 2.25 -15.07
C TRP A 357 11.86 3.34 -14.96
N ASP A 358 12.31 3.89 -16.10
CA ASP A 358 13.28 4.98 -16.14
C ASP A 358 12.76 6.23 -15.43
N GLY A 359 11.51 6.64 -15.69
CA GLY A 359 10.91 7.80 -15.02
C GLY A 359 10.78 7.63 -13.51
N ILE A 360 10.41 6.43 -13.04
CA ILE A 360 10.33 6.11 -11.61
C ILE A 360 11.73 6.14 -10.98
N ALA A 361 12.74 5.58 -11.67
CA ALA A 361 14.13 5.60 -11.22
C ALA A 361 14.68 7.03 -11.13
N GLU A 362 14.47 7.86 -12.15
CA GLU A 362 14.85 9.28 -12.16
C GLU A 362 14.25 10.04 -10.97
N ALA A 363 12.94 9.90 -10.76
CA ALA A 363 12.23 10.53 -9.65
C ALA A 363 12.76 10.07 -8.29
N THR A 364 13.02 8.77 -8.15
CA THR A 364 13.55 8.18 -6.90
C THR A 364 14.97 8.66 -6.60
N ILE A 365 15.86 8.69 -7.60
CA ILE A 365 17.24 9.19 -7.44
C ILE A 365 17.25 10.69 -7.10
N ALA A 366 16.37 11.49 -7.70
CA ALA A 366 16.22 12.90 -7.37
C ALA A 366 15.82 13.10 -5.89
N VAL A 367 14.93 12.26 -5.36
CA VAL A 367 14.58 12.26 -3.93
C VAL A 367 15.79 11.90 -3.07
N TYR A 368 16.56 10.87 -3.43
CA TYR A 368 17.76 10.51 -2.66
C TYR A 368 18.75 11.66 -2.57
N ARG A 369 19.05 12.33 -3.68
CA ARG A 369 19.95 13.49 -3.71
C ARG A 369 19.46 14.61 -2.81
N THR A 370 18.18 14.95 -2.90
CA THR A 370 17.55 15.99 -2.07
C THR A 370 17.72 15.69 -0.58
N VAL A 371 17.40 14.46 -0.15
CA VAL A 371 17.53 14.06 1.26
C VAL A 371 18.99 14.03 1.71
N LEU A 372 19.90 13.51 0.87
CA LEU A 372 21.33 13.46 1.18
C LEU A 372 21.97 14.84 1.32
N ASP A 373 21.48 15.83 0.57
CA ASP A 373 21.91 17.24 0.64
C ASP A 373 21.35 17.93 1.90
N GLU A 374 20.08 17.67 2.25
CA GLU A 374 19.44 18.18 3.48
C GLU A 374 20.08 17.61 4.75
N ALA A 375 20.47 16.33 4.74
CA ALA A 375 21.06 15.63 5.88
C ALA A 375 22.44 16.15 6.31
N VAL A 376 23.07 17.03 5.53
CA VAL A 376 24.34 17.69 5.86
C VAL A 376 24.16 18.72 7.00
N ALA A 377 22.94 19.16 7.30
CA ALA A 377 22.64 20.02 8.45
C ALA A 377 22.35 19.19 9.71
N PRO A 378 23.09 19.35 10.83
CA PRO A 378 22.72 18.68 12.07
C PRO A 378 21.34 19.20 12.49
N PRO A 379 20.34 18.33 12.72
CA PRO A 379 19.05 18.79 13.15
C PRO A 379 19.23 19.46 14.53
N ARG A 380 18.77 20.71 14.65
CA ARG A 380 18.52 21.29 15.97
C ARG A 380 17.45 20.43 16.63
N ARG A 381 17.83 19.60 17.60
CA ARG A 381 16.87 18.82 18.39
C ARG A 381 15.97 19.80 19.14
N ALA A 382 14.75 19.98 18.64
CA ALA A 382 13.70 20.66 19.39
C ALA A 382 13.40 19.86 20.66
N HIS A 383 13.07 20.55 21.74
CA HIS A 383 12.68 19.89 22.99
C HIS A 383 11.33 19.20 22.80
N ARG A 384 11.30 17.87 22.92
CA ARG A 384 10.13 17.02 22.60
C ARG A 384 9.45 16.53 23.87
N THR A 385 8.13 16.64 23.90
CA THR A 385 7.31 16.12 25.01
C THR A 385 6.41 15.00 24.50
N ALA A 386 6.51 13.81 25.10
CA ALA A 386 5.55 12.72 24.92
C ALA A 386 4.44 12.85 25.97
N VAL A 387 3.17 12.81 25.56
CA VAL A 387 2.03 12.71 26.47
C VAL A 387 1.42 11.32 26.29
N VAL A 388 1.50 10.45 27.29
CA VAL A 388 0.93 9.10 27.26
C VAL A 388 -0.36 9.09 28.06
N ALA A 389 -1.46 8.72 27.41
CA ALA A 389 -2.78 8.66 28.00
C ALA A 389 -3.53 7.37 27.60
N GLU A 390 -4.26 6.78 28.54
CA GLU A 390 -5.28 5.78 28.24
C GLU A 390 -6.60 6.55 28.03
N VAL A 391 -6.80 7.09 26.83
CA VAL A 391 -7.89 8.04 26.51
C VAL A 391 -9.25 7.38 26.67
N ALA A 392 -9.37 6.09 26.35
CA ALA A 392 -10.60 5.32 26.57
C ALA A 392 -11.05 5.30 28.03
N LEU A 393 -10.14 5.57 28.98
CA LEU A 393 -10.44 5.62 30.41
C LEU A 393 -10.76 7.03 30.93
N LEU A 394 -10.59 8.06 30.10
CA LEU A 394 -10.88 9.45 30.45
C LEU A 394 -12.34 9.80 30.14
N THR A 395 -13.01 10.47 31.07
CA THR A 395 -14.30 11.13 30.86
C THR A 395 -14.16 12.34 29.93
N ALA A 396 -15.28 12.83 29.38
CA ALA A 396 -15.30 14.01 28.52
C ALA A 396 -14.66 15.26 29.20
N ALA A 397 -14.93 15.47 30.50
CA ALA A 397 -14.35 16.58 31.26
C ALA A 397 -12.84 16.42 31.48
N GLU A 398 -12.36 15.20 31.74
CA GLU A 398 -10.93 14.90 31.87
C GLU A 398 -10.20 15.11 30.53
N ARG A 399 -10.83 14.78 29.40
CA ARG A 399 -10.29 15.04 28.06
C ARG A 399 -10.20 16.54 27.74
N GLU A 400 -11.20 17.33 28.13
CA GLU A 400 -11.17 18.78 27.95
C GLU A 400 -10.08 19.44 28.81
N ALA A 401 -9.93 19.00 30.06
CA ALA A 401 -8.86 19.46 30.94
C ALA A 401 -7.47 19.08 30.39
N ALA A 402 -7.30 17.85 29.90
CA ALA A 402 -6.09 17.39 29.24
C ALA A 402 -5.77 18.23 27.99
N ALA A 403 -6.77 18.61 27.19
CA ALA A 403 -6.58 19.46 26.01
C ALA A 403 -5.95 20.81 26.34
N VAL A 404 -6.39 21.45 27.44
CA VAL A 404 -5.79 22.70 27.91
C VAL A 404 -4.31 22.51 28.27
N GLN A 405 -3.98 21.43 28.97
CA GLN A 405 -2.62 21.12 29.39
C GLN A 405 -1.71 20.77 28.21
N VAL A 406 -2.20 19.99 27.25
CA VAL A 406 -1.48 19.64 26.01
C VAL A 406 -1.20 20.90 25.19
N ARG A 407 -2.17 21.82 25.06
CA ARG A 407 -1.94 23.12 24.39
C ARG A 407 -0.88 23.97 25.09
N ALA A 408 -0.85 23.97 26.42
CA ALA A 408 0.18 24.69 27.18
C ALA A 408 1.57 24.07 26.98
N LEU A 409 1.66 22.74 26.89
CA LEU A 409 2.90 22.04 26.57
C LEU A 409 3.36 22.33 25.13
N ALA A 410 2.44 22.39 24.18
CA ALA A 410 2.72 22.69 22.78
C ALA A 410 3.33 24.09 22.56
N GLN A 411 3.12 25.03 23.49
CA GLN A 411 3.80 26.34 23.47
C GLN A 411 5.30 26.26 23.78
N ARG A 412 5.77 25.15 24.36
CA ARG A 412 7.16 24.95 24.79
C ARG A 412 7.98 24.14 23.78
N GLY A 413 7.31 23.48 22.84
CA GLY A 413 7.89 22.62 21.84
C GLY A 413 6.87 21.59 21.31
N PRO A 414 7.27 20.75 20.35
CA PRO A 414 6.40 19.72 19.78
C PRO A 414 5.92 18.73 20.85
N VAL A 415 4.61 18.44 20.85
CA VAL A 415 3.98 17.47 21.75
C VAL A 415 3.44 16.30 20.93
N THR A 416 3.93 15.09 21.25
CA THR A 416 3.46 13.83 20.66
C THR A 416 2.55 13.14 21.66
N PHE A 417 1.29 12.93 21.27
CA PHE A 417 0.29 12.29 22.11
C PHE A 417 0.19 10.80 21.79
N PHE A 418 0.45 9.94 22.77
CA PHE A 418 0.35 8.49 22.68
C PHE A 418 -0.95 8.02 23.33
N GLU A 419 -1.92 7.57 22.52
CA GLU A 419 -3.22 7.09 23.00
C GLU A 419 -3.38 5.56 22.90
N ASP A 420 -4.29 5.00 23.69
CA ASP A 420 -4.86 3.68 23.44
C ASP A 420 -5.75 3.70 22.19
N ALA A 421 -6.21 2.55 21.68
CA ALA A 421 -6.87 2.41 20.37
C ALA A 421 -8.27 3.07 20.25
N SER A 422 -8.54 4.13 21.01
CA SER A 422 -9.87 4.73 21.19
C SER A 422 -10.30 5.63 20.03
N ASN A 423 -9.37 6.07 19.18
CA ASN A 423 -9.58 7.07 18.12
C ASN A 423 -10.08 8.44 18.65
N GLU A 424 -10.15 8.66 19.97
CA GLU A 424 -10.59 9.92 20.56
C GLU A 424 -9.41 10.90 20.68
N ARG A 425 -9.54 12.09 20.06
CA ARG A 425 -8.44 13.08 19.98
C ARG A 425 -8.53 14.14 21.08
N ILE A 426 -7.40 14.42 21.75
CA ILE A 426 -7.24 15.53 22.71
C ILE A 426 -6.62 16.76 22.03
N ALA A 427 -7.46 17.75 21.71
CA ALA A 427 -7.07 18.93 20.94
C ALA A 427 -5.85 19.70 21.51
N GLY A 428 -4.82 19.91 20.69
CA GLY A 428 -3.62 20.68 21.03
C GLY A 428 -2.29 19.96 20.84
N ALA A 429 -2.31 18.65 20.58
CA ALA A 429 -1.10 17.89 20.27
C ALA A 429 -0.59 18.24 18.87
N SER A 430 0.74 18.18 18.70
CA SER A 430 1.39 18.34 17.40
C SER A 430 1.23 17.08 16.54
N SER A 431 1.21 15.91 17.17
CA SER A 431 0.97 14.63 16.51
C SER A 431 0.30 13.62 17.45
N TYR A 432 -0.42 12.65 16.88
CA TYR A 432 -1.05 11.54 17.61
C TYR A 432 -0.49 10.22 17.11
N VAL A 433 -0.05 9.40 18.06
CA VAL A 433 0.62 8.13 17.82
C VAL A 433 -0.06 7.07 18.67
N HIS A 434 -0.20 5.85 18.15
CA HIS A 434 -0.75 4.76 18.94
C HIS A 434 0.27 4.38 20.03
N LEU A 435 -0.18 4.10 21.26
CA LEU A 435 0.71 3.80 22.38
C LEU A 435 1.66 2.62 22.10
N ALA A 436 1.20 1.63 21.34
CA ALA A 436 2.03 0.50 20.92
C ALA A 436 3.24 0.91 20.06
N ALA A 437 3.18 2.08 19.42
CA ALA A 437 4.25 2.64 18.60
C ALA A 437 5.18 3.60 19.38
N TYR A 438 5.02 3.74 20.69
CA TYR A 438 5.91 4.59 21.50
C TYR A 438 7.39 4.24 21.33
N LEU A 439 7.73 2.95 21.41
CA LEU A 439 9.12 2.50 21.29
C LEU A 439 9.70 2.76 19.90
N VAL A 440 8.83 2.81 18.88
CA VAL A 440 9.18 3.12 17.49
C VAL A 440 9.48 4.60 17.35
N ALA A 441 8.62 5.45 17.89
CA ALA A 441 8.84 6.89 17.87
C ALA A 441 10.07 7.32 18.69
N GLU A 442 10.40 6.60 19.78
CA GLU A 442 11.60 6.85 20.57
C GLU A 442 12.87 6.32 19.88
N SER A 443 12.82 5.19 19.15
CA SER A 443 13.99 4.62 18.49
C SER A 443 14.41 5.40 17.24
N ILE A 444 13.47 6.02 16.52
CA ILE A 444 13.73 6.83 15.31
C ILE A 444 14.28 8.22 15.68
N ASP A 445 13.54 8.98 16.50
CA ASP A 445 13.86 10.37 16.79
C ASP A 445 14.70 10.57 18.06
N GLY A 446 15.04 9.47 18.74
CA GLY A 446 15.67 9.47 20.05
C GLY A 446 14.68 9.75 21.19
N PRO A 447 15.18 9.76 22.45
CA PRO A 447 14.35 9.89 23.64
C PRO A 447 13.54 11.19 23.67
N PHE A 448 12.35 11.15 24.25
CA PHE A 448 11.60 12.34 24.61
C PHE A 448 12.28 13.05 25.79
N ASP A 449 12.26 14.39 25.80
CA ASP A 449 12.90 15.18 26.87
C ASP A 449 12.00 15.22 28.12
N ASP A 450 10.69 15.34 27.89
CA ASP A 450 9.66 15.21 28.92
C ASP A 450 8.67 14.11 28.54
N LEU A 451 8.29 13.28 29.52
CA LEU A 451 7.24 12.27 29.41
C LEU A 451 6.12 12.65 30.38
N VAL A 452 4.92 12.83 29.86
CA VAL A 452 3.75 13.28 30.62
C VAL A 452 2.74 12.14 30.66
N HIS A 453 2.37 11.67 31.85
CA HIS A 453 1.31 10.65 31.97
C HIS A 453 -0.01 11.33 32.37
N LEU A 454 -1.03 11.14 31.54
CA LEU A 454 -2.42 11.49 31.86
C LEU A 454 -3.13 10.22 32.34
N THR A 455 -3.29 10.06 33.65
CA THR A 455 -3.94 8.84 34.18
C THR A 455 -5.39 8.99 34.57
N GLY A 456 -5.95 10.21 34.65
CA GLY A 456 -7.36 10.48 35.03
C GLY A 456 -7.75 10.05 36.45
N ARG A 457 -7.16 8.97 36.99
CA ARG A 457 -7.33 8.38 38.32
C ARG A 457 -5.99 7.82 38.83
N ALA A 458 -5.97 7.46 40.11
CA ALA A 458 -4.80 6.88 40.79
C ALA A 458 -4.21 5.69 39.99
N PRO A 459 -2.88 5.48 40.03
CA PRO A 459 -2.18 4.52 39.18
C PRO A 459 -2.77 3.10 39.30
N GLN A 460 -3.18 2.51 38.17
CA GLN A 460 -3.48 1.07 38.08
C GLN A 460 -2.16 0.26 38.06
N PRO A 461 -2.12 -0.99 38.57
CA PRO A 461 -0.91 -1.82 38.61
C PRO A 461 -0.23 -2.06 37.25
N GLY A 462 -0.95 -1.94 36.14
CA GLY A 462 -0.39 -2.04 34.78
C GLY A 462 0.40 -0.80 34.34
N ALA A 463 0.06 0.38 34.87
CA ALA A 463 0.74 1.64 34.55
C ALA A 463 2.17 1.64 35.09
N ASP A 464 2.48 0.90 36.15
CA ASP A 464 3.82 0.82 36.73
C ASP A 464 4.80 0.02 35.85
N ALA A 465 4.32 -1.01 35.14
CA ALA A 465 5.13 -1.77 34.18
C ALA A 465 5.42 -0.93 32.91
N LEU A 466 4.45 -0.15 32.45
CA LEU A 466 4.62 0.80 31.35
C LEU A 466 5.55 1.96 31.78
N ARG A 467 5.33 2.58 32.94
CA ARG A 467 6.23 3.59 33.54
C ARG A 467 7.65 3.08 33.73
N ALA A 468 7.83 1.78 34.01
CA ALA A 468 9.15 1.16 34.10
C ALA A 468 9.83 0.98 32.75
N ARG A 469 9.06 0.77 31.67
CA ARG A 469 9.56 0.70 30.27
C ARG A 469 9.90 2.07 29.69
N LEU A 470 9.21 3.13 30.09
CA LEU A 470 9.31 4.49 29.52
C LEU A 470 10.26 5.44 30.28
N ARG A 471 11.19 4.93 31.11
CA ARG A 471 11.99 5.73 32.08
C ARG A 471 12.99 6.75 31.53
N ARG A 472 12.99 7.07 30.24
CA ARG A 472 13.90 8.06 29.65
C ARG A 472 13.19 9.41 29.48
N GLY A 473 13.43 10.34 30.41
CA GLY A 473 12.87 11.70 30.41
C GLY A 473 12.41 12.17 31.80
N ARG A 474 12.05 13.45 31.96
CA ARG A 474 11.35 13.91 33.18
C ARG A 474 9.90 13.43 33.12
N VAL A 475 9.48 12.64 34.11
CA VAL A 475 8.08 12.22 34.23
C VAL A 475 7.26 13.33 34.89
N LEU A 476 6.28 13.86 34.16
CA LEU A 476 5.29 14.81 34.65
C LEU A 476 3.95 14.07 34.80
N ALA A 477 3.41 14.03 36.01
CA ALA A 477 2.05 13.54 36.23
C ALA A 477 1.08 14.72 36.11
N LEU A 478 0.05 14.58 35.29
CA LEU A 478 -1.04 15.53 35.20
C LEU A 478 -2.28 14.87 35.82
N ASP A 479 -2.61 15.28 37.05
CA ASP A 479 -3.92 14.97 37.62
C ASP A 479 -4.96 15.78 36.86
N ALA A 480 -6.02 15.11 36.37
CA ALA A 480 -7.21 15.82 35.98
C ALA A 480 -7.80 16.45 37.25
N PRO A 481 -8.00 17.78 37.31
CA PRO A 481 -8.63 18.38 38.48
C PRO A 481 -10.01 17.73 38.65
N ALA A 482 -10.30 17.30 39.88
CA ALA A 482 -11.64 16.84 40.22
C ALA A 482 -12.66 17.91 39.80
N PRO A 483 -13.80 17.54 39.18
CA PRO A 483 -14.81 18.52 38.82
C PRO A 483 -15.21 19.30 40.08
N PRO A 484 -15.42 20.63 39.98
CA PRO A 484 -15.86 21.41 41.12
C PRO A 484 -17.17 20.82 41.65
N ALA A 485 -17.19 20.59 42.97
CA ALA A 485 -18.29 19.96 43.69
C ALA A 485 -19.59 20.78 43.65
#